data_AF-A0A2S9FS70-F1
#
_entry.id   AF-A0A2S9FS70-F1
#
_cell.length_a   1.000
_cell.length_b   1.000
_cell.length_c   1.000
_cell.angle_alpha   90.00
_cell.angle_beta   90.00
_cell.angle_gamma   90.00
#
_symmetry.space_group_name_H-M   'P 1'
#
loop_
_entity.id
_entity.type
_entity.pdbx_description
1 polymer ?
#
loop_
_entity_poly.entity_id
_entity_poly.type
_entity_poly.pdbx_seq_one_letter_code
_entity_poly.pdbx_strand_id
1 'polypeptide(L)'
;RETFDLREGGTLVSADLTRFVAPGEPEVGWVVRKGRIPLGYFDDSEATRKTFPVVDGTRVVVSGDRASLEADGTLRLFGRDSLVINTGGEKVF
;
A
#
# COMPACT_ATOMS: atom_id res chain seq x y z
N ARG A 1 0.07 21.71 0.14
CA ARG A 1 -0.06 20.69 1.20
C ARG A 1 0.89 19.55 0.84
N GLU A 2 1.68 19.03 1.78
CA GLU A 2 2.64 17.93 1.53
C GLU A 2 2.01 16.54 1.68
N THR A 3 0.68 16.50 1.85
CA THR A 3 -0.09 15.27 2.07
C THR A 3 -1.21 15.15 1.06
N PHE A 4 -1.63 13.91 0.83
CA PHE A 4 -2.58 13.52 -0.21
C PHE A 4 -3.83 12.90 0.41
N ASP A 5 -4.99 13.17 -0.19
CA ASP A 5 -6.23 12.48 0.16
C ASP A 5 -6.23 11.05 -0.37
N LEU A 6 -6.61 10.10 0.47
CA LEU A 6 -6.77 8.71 0.06
C LEU A 6 -8.08 8.52 -0.69
N ARG A 7 -8.01 7.82 -1.83
CA ARG A 7 -9.21 7.33 -2.52
C ARG A 7 -9.86 6.21 -1.72
N GLU A 8 -11.13 5.95 -1.99
CA GLU A 8 -11.87 4.86 -1.37
C GLU A 8 -11.13 3.51 -1.44
N GLY A 9 -11.04 2.87 -0.28
CA GLY A 9 -10.32 1.61 -0.07
C GLY A 9 -8.81 1.77 0.11
N GLY A 10 -8.24 2.96 -0.02
CA GLY A 10 -6.84 3.25 0.29
C GLY A 10 -6.62 3.39 1.80
N THR A 11 -5.53 2.80 2.32
CA THR A 11 -5.15 2.89 3.74
C THR A 11 -3.67 2.53 3.92
N LEU A 12 -3.21 2.48 5.16
CA LEU A 12 -1.82 2.18 5.53
C LEU A 12 -1.78 0.92 6.42
N VAL A 13 -0.81 0.04 6.15
CA VAL A 13 -0.50 -1.12 7.00
C VAL A 13 0.91 -0.99 7.54
N SER A 14 1.18 -1.62 8.68
CA SER A 14 2.49 -1.60 9.33
C SER A 14 3.60 -2.12 8.42
N ALA A 15 4.84 -1.74 8.73
CA ALA A 15 6.00 -2.11 7.90
C ALA A 15 6.18 -3.64 7.75
N ASP A 16 5.77 -4.40 8.76
CA ASP A 16 5.82 -5.86 8.81
C ASP A 16 4.54 -6.54 8.27
N LEU A 17 3.58 -5.76 7.76
CA LEU A 17 2.30 -6.23 7.19
C LEU A 17 1.41 -7.00 8.18
N THR A 18 1.52 -6.73 9.49
CA THR A 18 0.75 -7.45 10.51
C THR A 18 -0.57 -6.76 10.89
N ARG A 19 -0.64 -5.42 10.78
CA ARG A 19 -1.82 -4.64 11.21
C ARG A 19 -2.06 -3.41 10.33
N PHE A 20 -3.25 -2.83 10.46
CA PHE A 20 -3.54 -1.49 9.94
C PHE A 20 -2.99 -0.41 10.88
N VAL A 21 -2.55 0.71 10.29
CA VAL A 21 -2.08 1.89 11.03
C VAL A 21 -3.23 2.91 11.10
N ALA A 22 -3.58 3.36 12.30
CA ALA A 22 -4.61 4.38 12.48
C ALA A 22 -4.08 5.80 12.16
N PRO A 23 -4.95 6.74 11.77
CA PRO A 23 -4.58 8.14 11.59
C PRO A 23 -3.90 8.73 12.83
N GLY A 24 -2.75 9.38 12.64
CA GLY A 24 -1.98 10.03 13.69
C GLY A 24 -1.02 9.12 14.46
N GLU A 25 -0.98 7.81 14.16
CA GLU A 25 0.07 6.94 14.69
C GLU A 25 1.43 7.30 14.07
N PRO A 26 2.52 7.45 14.86
CA PRO A 26 3.84 7.83 14.36
C PRO A 26 4.58 6.63 13.75
N GLU A 27 3.99 6.01 12.72
CA GLU A 27 4.55 4.85 12.02
C GLU A 27 4.59 5.08 10.50
N VAL A 28 5.69 4.65 9.87
CA VAL A 28 5.83 4.59 8.41
C VAL A 28 5.54 3.18 7.92
N GLY A 29 4.41 3.04 7.23
CA GLY A 29 3.89 1.78 6.73
C GLY A 29 3.97 1.64 5.22
N TRP A 30 3.21 0.67 4.71
CA TRP A 30 2.95 0.46 3.29
C TRP A 30 1.59 1.01 2.90
N VAL A 31 1.54 1.75 1.80
CA VAL A 31 0.25 2.12 1.21
C VAL A 31 -0.37 0.88 0.59
N VAL A 32 -1.62 0.63 0.96
CA VAL A 32 -2.39 -0.51 0.45
C VAL A 32 -3.76 -0.10 -0.03
N ARG A 33 -4.38 -0.97 -0.83
CA ARG A 33 -5.79 -0.88 -1.16
C ARG A 33 -6.55 -2.14 -0.77
N LYS A 34 -7.77 -1.98 -0.25
CA LYS A 34 -8.73 -3.05 0.04
C LYS A 34 -9.97 -2.97 -0.85
N GLY A 35 -10.83 -3.98 -0.77
CA GLY A 35 -12.08 -4.06 -1.55
C GLY A 35 -11.85 -4.61 -2.95
N ARG A 36 -12.23 -3.87 -3.99
CA ARG A 36 -12.13 -4.32 -5.38
C ARG A 36 -10.68 -4.27 -5.88
N ILE A 37 -9.96 -5.35 -5.62
CA ILE A 37 -8.54 -5.58 -5.99
C ILE A 37 -8.40 -6.83 -6.87
N PRO A 38 -7.36 -6.93 -7.72
CA PRO A 38 -7.09 -8.14 -8.51
C PRO A 38 -6.95 -9.42 -7.66
N LEU A 39 -7.15 -10.58 -8.29
CA LEU A 39 -6.95 -11.89 -7.65
C LEU A 39 -5.48 -12.25 -7.45
N GLY A 40 -4.59 -11.69 -8.26
CA GLY A 40 -3.17 -12.00 -8.24
C GLY A 40 -2.54 -11.81 -9.60
N TYR A 41 -1.30 -12.25 -9.72
CA TYR A 41 -0.61 -12.43 -10.99
C TYR A 41 -0.92 -13.81 -11.55
N PHE A 42 -1.15 -13.88 -12.86
CA PHE A 42 -1.39 -15.14 -13.56
C PHE A 42 -0.14 -16.02 -13.50
N ASP A 43 -0.30 -17.29 -13.12
CA ASP A 43 0.76 -18.29 -12.94
C ASP A 43 1.93 -17.93 -12.00
N ASP A 44 1.80 -16.87 -11.18
CA ASP A 44 2.80 -16.50 -10.18
C ASP A 44 2.18 -16.38 -8.77
N SER A 45 2.05 -17.53 -8.12
CA SER A 45 1.50 -17.63 -6.77
C SER A 45 2.37 -16.97 -5.68
N GLU A 46 3.68 -16.89 -5.91
CA GLU A 46 4.61 -16.30 -4.93
C GLU A 46 4.53 -14.77 -4.98
N ALA A 47 4.61 -14.17 -6.17
CA ALA A 47 4.41 -12.74 -6.33
C ALA A 47 3.00 -12.32 -5.89
N THR A 48 2.00 -13.18 -6.14
CA THR A 48 0.63 -12.96 -5.67
C THR A 48 0.59 -12.89 -4.14
N ARG A 49 1.18 -13.85 -3.43
CA ARG A 49 1.20 -13.85 -1.96
C ARG A 49 1.94 -12.63 -1.39
N LYS A 50 3.05 -12.22 -2.02
CA LYS A 50 3.83 -11.04 -1.61
C LYS A 50 3.07 -9.73 -1.84
N THR A 51 2.40 -9.59 -2.97
CA THR A 51 1.70 -8.35 -3.36
C THR A 51 0.30 -8.25 -2.78
N PHE A 52 -0.36 -9.38 -2.55
CA PHE A 52 -1.74 -9.46 -2.08
C PHE A 52 -1.89 -10.20 -0.73
N PRO A 53 -1.22 -9.74 0.33
CA PRO A 53 -1.28 -10.39 1.64
C PRO A 53 -2.65 -10.24 2.31
N VAL A 54 -2.89 -11.05 3.34
CA VAL A 54 -3.99 -10.87 4.28
C VAL A 54 -3.44 -10.20 5.53
N VAL A 55 -3.95 -9.01 5.85
CA VAL A 55 -3.58 -8.21 7.03
C VAL A 55 -4.82 -8.07 7.89
N ASP A 56 -4.73 -8.50 9.15
CA ASP A 56 -5.86 -8.48 10.09
C ASP A 56 -7.17 -9.05 9.47
N GLY A 57 -7.06 -10.26 8.90
CA GLY A 57 -8.17 -10.94 8.21
C GLY A 57 -8.62 -10.31 6.88
N THR A 58 -8.07 -9.17 6.48
CA THR A 58 -8.44 -8.43 5.27
C THR A 58 -7.41 -8.61 4.17
N ARG A 59 -7.82 -9.10 3.00
CA ARG A 59 -6.96 -9.15 1.82
C ARG A 59 -6.75 -7.75 1.24
N VAL A 60 -5.49 -7.37 1.01
CA VAL A 60 -5.10 -6.06 0.49
C VAL A 60 -4.19 -6.21 -0.74
N VAL A 61 -3.94 -5.13 -1.46
CA VAL A 61 -2.84 -5.02 -2.45
C VAL A 61 -1.83 -3.99 -1.97
N VAL A 62 -0.56 -4.36 -1.91
CA VAL A 62 0.55 -3.47 -1.56
C VAL A 62 0.97 -2.70 -2.80
N SER A 63 0.95 -1.36 -2.73
CA SER A 63 1.30 -0.53 -3.89
C SER A 63 2.81 -0.44 -4.12
N GLY A 64 3.62 -0.70 -3.09
CA GLY A 64 5.07 -0.48 -3.07
C GLY A 64 5.48 0.92 -2.58
N ASP A 65 4.52 1.78 -2.24
CA ASP A 65 4.76 3.10 -1.67
C ASP A 65 4.90 3.03 -0.13
N ARG A 66 5.81 3.82 0.44
CA ARG A 66 5.98 4.03 1.88
C ARG A 66 5.40 5.36 2.31
N ALA A 67 4.67 5.38 3.42
CA ALA A 67 3.96 6.57 3.87
C ALA A 67 3.64 6.54 5.37
N SER A 68 3.26 7.70 5.92
CA SER A 68 2.57 7.83 7.22
C SER A 68 1.16 8.37 7.03
N LEU A 69 0.30 8.12 8.00
CA LEU A 69 -1.08 8.60 8.01
C LEU A 69 -1.23 9.71 9.05
N GLU A 70 -1.44 10.93 8.60
CA GLU A 70 -1.65 12.08 9.49
C GLU A 70 -2.98 11.93 10.25
N ALA A 71 -3.13 12.65 11.38
CA ALA A 71 -4.32 12.58 12.22
C ALA A 71 -5.62 12.97 11.50
N ASP A 72 -5.54 13.79 10.45
CA ASP A 72 -6.66 14.18 9.60
C ASP A 72 -7.02 13.14 8.51
N GLY A 73 -6.32 11.99 8.51
CA GLY A 73 -6.52 10.91 7.55
C GLY A 73 -5.80 11.11 6.21
N THR A 74 -5.05 12.20 6.03
CA THR A 74 -4.24 12.40 4.83
C THR A 74 -2.90 11.68 4.91
N LEU A 75 -2.36 11.35 3.73
CA LEU A 75 -1.18 10.52 3.61
C LEU A 75 0.06 11.35 3.27
N ARG A 76 1.12 11.19 4.04
CA ARG A 76 2.45 11.75 3.72
C ARG A 76 3.31 10.67 3.08
N LEU A 77 3.73 10.90 1.84
CA LEU A 77 4.49 9.93 1.05
C LEU A 77 6.01 10.09 1.29
N PHE A 78 6.72 8.97 1.49
CA PHE A 78 8.18 8.93 1.68
C PHE A 78 8.94 8.30 0.51
N GLY A 79 8.23 7.75 -0.48
CA GLY A 79 8.83 7.17 -1.69
C GLY A 79 8.31 5.77 -1.99
N ARG A 80 8.94 5.10 -2.95
CA ARG A 80 8.64 3.71 -3.35
C ARG A 80 9.82 2.81 -3.06
N ASP A 81 9.53 1.66 -2.49
CA ASP A 81 10.53 0.64 -2.15
C ASP A 81 10.54 -0.51 -3.18
N SER A 82 9.60 -0.51 -4.13
CA SER A 82 9.66 -1.40 -5.29
C SER A 82 10.59 -0.82 -6.35
N LEU A 83 11.53 -1.63 -6.87
CA LEU A 83 12.45 -1.31 -8.00
C LEU A 83 11.76 -0.89 -9.31
N VAL A 84 10.42 -0.90 -9.33
CA VAL A 84 9.62 -0.52 -10.49
C VAL A 84 9.47 1.01 -10.54
N ILE A 85 10.15 1.60 -11.52
CA ILE A 85 9.97 3.00 -11.93
C ILE A 85 8.86 3.05 -12.99
N ASN A 86 7.87 3.92 -12.80
CA ASN A 86 6.89 4.19 -13.85
C ASN A 86 7.44 5.28 -14.77
N THR A 87 7.62 4.98 -16.05
CA THR A 87 7.95 5.99 -17.08
C THR A 87 6.75 6.15 -18.00
N GLY A 88 6.13 7.32 -18.08
CA GLY A 88 5.02 7.58 -19.01
C GLY A 88 3.74 6.76 -18.79
N GLY A 89 3.54 6.16 -17.62
CA GLY A 89 2.40 5.29 -17.31
C GLY A 89 2.63 3.80 -17.59
N GLU A 90 3.80 3.44 -18.12
CA GLU A 90 4.21 2.05 -18.28
C GLU A 90 4.98 1.58 -17.05
N LYS A 91 4.59 0.40 -16.56
CA LYS A 91 5.25 -0.28 -15.45
C LYS A 91 6.42 -1.08 -16.02
N VAL A 92 7.64 -0.58 -15.84
CA VAL A 92 8.87 -1.29 -16.23
C VAL A 92 9.34 -2.14 -15.05
N PHE A 93 9.60 -3.43 -15.30
CA PHE A 93 10.13 -4.37 -14.31
C PHE A 93 11.64 -4.56 -14.49
#